data_AF-A0A318MF07-F1
#
_entry.id   AF-A0A318MF07-F1
#
_cell.length_a   1.000
_cell.length_b   1.000
_cell.length_c   1.000
_cell.angle_alpha   90.00
_cell.angle_beta   90.00
_cell.angle_gamma   90.00
#
_symmetry.space_group_name_H-M   'P 1'
#
loop_
_entity.id
_entity.type
_entity.pdbx_description
1 polymer ?
#
loop_
_entity_poly.entity_id
_entity_poly.type
_entity_poly.pdbx_seq_one_letter_code
_entity_poly.pdbx_strand_id
1 'polypeptide(L)'
;MYVTDREKVMGGWDQFHRRHRLVHAVASAVEQRGNEALTSWECEIVAEYGELAAFLLDVQRRCHEAVYARLDLALEEASENPERDVRRVLAEAGRAHRPLWAVLRACAGHPALEAGEARLRRSVFAATGVDPAPPRRAQPV
;
A
#
# COMPACT_ATOMS: atom_id res chain seq x y z
N MET A 1 -28.66 16.01 22.05
CA MET A 1 -27.54 16.81 21.52
C MET A 1 -27.34 16.38 20.08
N TYR A 2 -27.91 17.12 19.12
CA TYR A 2 -27.84 16.76 17.70
C TYR A 2 -26.50 17.25 17.15
N VAL A 3 -25.53 16.34 16.99
CA VAL A 3 -24.36 16.60 16.16
C VAL A 3 -24.87 16.76 14.74
N THR A 4 -24.77 17.97 14.20
CA THR A 4 -25.29 18.27 12.86
C THR A 4 -24.39 17.62 11.79
N ASP A 5 -24.97 17.14 10.68
CA ASP A 5 -24.22 16.44 9.62
C ASP A 5 -23.02 17.26 9.09
N ARG A 6 -23.06 18.59 9.20
CA ARG A 6 -21.92 19.47 8.89
C ARG A 6 -20.72 19.26 9.82
N GLU A 7 -20.92 19.08 11.13
CA GLU A 7 -19.83 18.85 12.09
C GLU A 7 -19.21 17.46 11.90
N LYS A 8 -20.04 16.45 11.56
CA LYS A 8 -19.55 15.12 11.17
C LYS A 8 -18.72 15.15 9.89
N VAL A 9 -19.16 15.91 8.87
CA VAL A 9 -18.45 16.04 7.59
C VAL A 9 -17.12 16.81 7.77
N MET A 10 -17.09 17.89 8.57
CA MET A 10 -15.85 18.61 8.88
C MET A 10 -14.86 17.74 9.65
N GLY A 11 -15.32 16.99 10.66
CA GLY A 11 -14.46 16.06 11.42
C GLY A 11 -13.87 14.95 10.55
N GLY A 12 -14.65 14.42 9.60
CA GLY A 12 -14.19 13.41 8.66
C GLY A 12 -13.13 13.93 7.68
N TRP A 13 -13.30 15.16 7.17
CA TRP A 13 -12.34 15.77 6.25
C TRP A 13 -11.02 16.11 6.96
N ASP A 14 -11.09 16.64 8.17
CA ASP A 14 -9.89 16.94 8.97
C ASP A 14 -9.13 15.67 9.35
N GLN A 15 -9.84 14.59 9.70
CA GLN A 15 -9.23 13.30 9.98
C GLN A 15 -8.54 12.72 8.74
N PHE A 16 -9.18 12.82 7.57
CA PHE A 16 -8.57 12.41 6.31
C PHE A 16 -7.26 13.15 6.05
N HIS A 17 -7.23 14.48 6.22
CA HIS A 17 -6.02 15.28 6.04
C HIS A 17 -4.92 14.93 7.05
N ARG A 18 -5.27 14.71 8.32
CA ARG A 18 -4.29 14.27 9.33
C ARG A 18 -3.68 12.92 8.98
N ARG A 19 -4.52 11.94 8.65
CA ARG A 19 -4.08 10.60 8.21
C ARG A 19 -3.25 10.63 6.94
N HIS A 20 -3.62 11.48 5.99
CA HIS A 20 -2.86 11.68 4.76
C HIS A 20 -1.45 12.20 5.08
N ARG A 21 -1.34 13.30 5.83
CA ARG A 21 -0.05 13.89 6.23
C ARG A 21 0.80 12.92 7.04
N LEU A 22 0.21 12.24 8.02
CA LEU A 22 0.92 11.29 8.89
C LEU A 22 1.51 10.15 8.07
N VAL A 23 0.75 9.52 7.17
CA VAL A 23 1.26 8.44 6.31
C VAL A 23 2.45 8.90 5.48
N HIS A 24 2.39 10.07 4.86
CA HIS A 24 3.50 10.57 4.05
C HIS A 24 4.73 10.96 4.89
N ALA A 25 4.53 11.52 6.09
CA ALA A 25 5.62 11.83 7.02
C ALA A 25 6.33 10.56 7.52
N VAL A 26 5.57 9.57 7.98
CA VAL A 26 6.09 8.27 8.41
C VAL A 26 6.82 7.58 7.26
N ALA A 27 6.21 7.52 6.08
CA ALA A 27 6.81 6.87 4.92
C ALA A 27 8.13 7.51 4.48
N SER A 28 8.20 8.85 4.48
CA SER A 28 9.44 9.58 4.23
C SER A 28 10.51 9.27 5.29
N ALA A 29 10.11 9.16 6.56
CA ALA A 29 11.04 8.85 7.64
C ALA A 29 11.56 7.40 7.55
N VAL A 30 10.71 6.43 7.19
CA VAL A 30 11.11 5.04 6.96
C VAL A 30 12.05 4.93 5.76
N GLU A 31 11.82 5.68 4.69
CA GLU A 31 12.72 5.67 3.54
C GLU A 31 14.14 6.16 3.92
N GLN A 32 14.25 7.14 4.82
CA GLN A 32 15.52 7.72 5.23
C GLN A 32 16.24 6.93 6.33
N ARG A 33 15.49 6.38 7.29
CA ARG A 33 16.03 5.79 8.53
C ARG A 33 15.69 4.31 8.73
N GLY A 34 14.93 3.72 7.81
CA GLY A 34 14.48 2.32 7.93
C GLY A 34 13.48 2.11 9.07
N ASN A 35 13.46 0.89 9.62
CA ASN A 35 12.45 0.45 10.58
C ASN A 35 12.43 1.26 11.88
N GLU A 36 13.56 1.82 12.31
CA GLU A 36 13.66 2.63 13.53
C GLU A 36 12.76 3.87 13.49
N ALA A 37 12.46 4.37 12.28
CA ALA A 37 11.50 5.45 12.13
C ALA A 37 10.10 5.06 12.62
N LEU A 38 9.64 3.82 12.40
CA LEU A 38 8.30 3.40 12.82
C LEU A 38 8.13 3.51 14.34
N THR A 39 9.15 3.11 15.11
CA THR A 39 9.16 3.26 16.57
C THR A 39 9.06 4.73 16.98
N SER A 40 9.76 5.63 16.28
CA SER A 40 9.70 7.08 16.59
C SER A 40 8.35 7.74 16.31
N TRP A 41 7.48 7.09 15.53
CA TRP A 41 6.15 7.59 15.15
C TRP A 41 5.01 6.78 15.78
N GLU A 42 5.31 5.81 16.64
CA GLU A 42 4.32 4.87 17.18
C GLU A 42 3.19 5.59 17.91
N CYS A 43 3.52 6.60 18.72
CA CYS A 43 2.53 7.39 19.46
C CYS A 43 1.52 8.07 18.53
N GLU A 44 1.99 8.72 17.46
CA GLU A 44 1.16 9.41 16.49
C GLU A 44 0.35 8.43 15.63
N ILE A 45 0.94 7.29 15.28
CA ILE A 45 0.25 6.21 14.57
C ILE A 45 -0.90 5.68 15.42
N VAL A 46 -0.65 5.35 16.68
CA VAL A 46 -1.68 4.86 17.61
C VAL A 46 -2.74 5.93 17.85
N ALA A 47 -2.37 7.21 17.98
CA ALA A 47 -3.34 8.29 18.17
C ALA A 47 -4.32 8.45 17.00
N GLU A 48 -3.87 8.30 15.75
CA GLU A 48 -4.71 8.51 14.56
C GLU A 48 -5.36 7.23 14.00
N TYR A 49 -4.73 6.08 14.20
CA TYR A 49 -5.16 4.79 13.65
C TYR A 49 -5.59 3.77 14.73
N GLY A 50 -5.33 4.03 16.00
CA GLY A 50 -5.59 3.12 17.12
C GLY A 50 -4.51 2.04 17.28
N GLU A 51 -3.94 1.56 16.18
CA GLU A 51 -2.89 0.54 16.17
C GLU A 51 -2.06 0.59 14.89
N LEU A 52 -0.86 -0.02 14.94
CA LEU A 52 0.02 -0.14 13.77
C LEU A 52 -0.65 -0.94 12.64
N ALA A 53 -1.42 -1.99 12.95
CA ALA A 53 -2.07 -2.81 11.94
C ALA A 53 -3.02 -2.00 11.03
N ALA A 54 -3.84 -1.12 11.61
CA ALA A 54 -4.74 -0.24 10.87
C ALA A 54 -3.98 0.76 9.99
N PHE A 55 -2.84 1.27 10.47
CA PHE A 55 -1.95 2.11 9.67
C PHE A 55 -1.35 1.34 8.48
N LEU A 56 -0.85 0.13 8.71
CA LEU A 56 -0.26 -0.72 7.66
C LEU A 56 -1.30 -1.09 6.59
N LEU A 57 -2.54 -1.35 6.99
CA LEU A 57 -3.65 -1.60 6.06
C LEU A 57 -3.95 -0.38 5.18
N ASP A 58 -3.91 0.84 5.72
CA ASP A 58 -4.11 2.05 4.90
C ASP A 58 -2.94 2.29 3.93
N VAL A 59 -1.70 2.07 4.38
CA VAL A 59 -0.51 2.13 3.51
C VAL A 59 -0.63 1.10 2.38
N GLN A 60 -0.97 -0.15 2.72
CA GLN A 60 -1.14 -1.23 1.74
C GLN A 60 -2.25 -0.90 0.73
N ARG A 61 -3.39 -0.39 1.20
CA ARG A 61 -4.50 0.04 0.34
C ARG A 61 -4.03 1.07 -0.69
N ARG A 62 -3.32 2.13 -0.25
CA ARG A 62 -2.81 3.18 -1.16
C ARG A 62 -1.83 2.63 -2.19
N CYS A 63 -0.94 1.72 -1.79
CA CYS A 63 -0.03 1.05 -2.72
C CYS A 63 -0.78 0.18 -3.74
N HIS A 64 -1.79 -0.57 -3.31
CA HIS A 64 -2.58 -1.43 -4.20
C HIS A 64 -3.47 -0.63 -5.14
N GLU A 65 -4.08 0.47 -4.69
CA GLU A 65 -4.83 1.41 -5.54
C GLU A 65 -3.94 1.95 -6.68
N ALA A 66 -2.69 2.29 -6.37
CA ALA A 66 -1.72 2.74 -7.38
C ALA A 66 -1.34 1.65 -8.40
N VAL A 67 -1.38 0.37 -8.00
CA VAL A 67 -1.16 -0.79 -8.88
C VAL A 67 -2.40 -1.01 -9.76
N TYR A 68 -3.60 -1.02 -9.18
CA TYR A 68 -4.84 -1.21 -9.94
C TYR A 68 -5.06 -0.13 -10.98
N ALA A 69 -4.89 1.15 -10.62
CA ALA A 69 -5.05 2.25 -11.56
C ALA A 69 -4.10 2.16 -12.77
N ARG A 70 -2.91 1.56 -12.60
CA ARG A 70 -1.95 1.34 -13.70
C ARG A 70 -2.23 0.06 -14.48
N LEU A 71 -2.75 -0.96 -13.82
CA LEU A 71 -3.23 -2.18 -14.47
C LEU A 71 -4.41 -1.87 -15.40
N ASP A 72 -5.36 -1.05 -14.96
CA ASP A 72 -6.50 -0.62 -15.76
C ASP A 72 -6.01 0.00 -17.08
N LEU A 73 -5.05 0.91 -17.02
CA LEU A 73 -4.42 1.50 -18.22
C LEU A 73 -3.68 0.47 -19.09
N ALA A 74 -2.98 -0.48 -18.48
CA ALA A 74 -2.23 -1.50 -19.22
C ALA A 74 -3.14 -2.54 -19.90
N LEU A 75 -4.37 -2.72 -19.42
CA LEU A 75 -5.34 -3.68 -19.94
C LEU A 75 -6.21 -3.14 -21.08
N GLU A 76 -6.19 -1.83 -21.33
CA GLU A 76 -6.89 -1.21 -22.48
C GLU A 76 -6.31 -1.66 -23.83
N GLU A 77 -5.05 -2.13 -23.85
CA GLU A 77 -4.36 -2.62 -25.05
C GLU A 77 -4.13 -4.14 -24.98
N ALA A 78 -4.26 -4.83 -26.11
CA ALA A 78 -3.93 -6.25 -26.19
C ALA A 78 -2.41 -6.44 -25.98
N SER A 79 -2.04 -7.19 -24.93
CA SER A 79 -0.64 -7.44 -24.60
C SER A 79 -0.09 -8.69 -25.29
N GLU A 80 1.04 -8.54 -25.98
CA GLU A 80 1.83 -9.67 -26.48
C GLU A 80 2.64 -10.36 -25.37
N ASN A 81 2.81 -9.70 -24.21
CA ASN A 81 3.58 -10.23 -23.08
C ASN A 81 3.04 -9.74 -21.72
N PRO A 82 1.96 -10.37 -21.21
CA PRO A 82 1.34 -9.97 -19.95
C PRO A 82 2.29 -9.96 -18.75
N GLU A 83 3.28 -10.86 -18.72
CA GLU A 83 4.27 -10.92 -17.63
C GLU A 83 5.19 -9.69 -17.60
N ARG A 84 5.58 -9.20 -18.78
CA ARG A 84 6.38 -7.98 -18.89
C ARG A 84 5.56 -6.77 -18.43
N ASP A 85 4.30 -6.71 -18.80
CA ASP A 85 3.43 -5.58 -18.48
C ASP A 85 3.08 -5.52 -17.00
N VAL A 86 2.76 -6.65 -16.38
CA VAL A 86 2.55 -6.73 -14.92
C VAL A 86 3.81 -6.32 -14.16
N ARG A 87 4.99 -6.79 -14.56
CA ARG A 87 6.26 -6.38 -13.95
C ARG A 87 6.53 -4.88 -14.12
N ARG A 88 6.24 -4.33 -15.30
CA ARG A 88 6.35 -2.88 -15.56
C ARG A 88 5.42 -2.10 -14.63
N VAL A 89 4.15 -2.49 -14.54
CA VAL A 89 3.15 -1.83 -13.67
C VAL A 89 3.60 -1.86 -12.21
N LEU A 90 4.03 -3.00 -11.68
CA LEU A 90 4.52 -3.12 -10.31
C LEU A 90 5.75 -2.24 -10.08
N ALA A 91 6.69 -2.19 -11.03
CA ALA A 91 7.87 -1.35 -10.93
C ALA A 91 7.52 0.15 -10.98
N GLU A 92 6.57 0.55 -11.82
CA GLU A 92 6.11 1.93 -11.93
C GLU A 92 5.33 2.39 -10.70
N ALA A 93 4.42 1.56 -10.19
CA ALA A 93 3.73 1.81 -8.93
C ALA A 93 4.73 1.89 -7.76
N GLY A 94 5.73 1.01 -7.76
CA GLY A 94 6.86 1.00 -6.84
C GLY A 94 7.65 2.30 -6.84
N ARG A 95 7.94 2.85 -8.03
CA ARG A 95 8.66 4.12 -8.18
C ARG A 95 7.82 5.32 -7.77
N ALA A 96 6.56 5.38 -8.20
CA ALA A 96 5.68 6.52 -7.93
C ALA A 96 5.37 6.70 -6.43
N HIS A 97 5.33 5.61 -5.67
CA HIS A 97 5.03 5.62 -4.25
C HIS A 97 6.17 5.00 -3.42
N ARG A 98 7.42 5.22 -3.84
CA ARG A 98 8.61 4.61 -3.23
C ARG A 98 8.64 4.68 -1.69
N PRO A 99 8.29 5.81 -1.03
CA PRO A 99 8.25 5.87 0.43
C PRO A 99 7.21 4.92 1.05
N LEU A 100 6.01 4.80 0.46
CA LEU A 100 4.95 3.92 0.97
C LEU A 100 5.36 2.45 0.84
N TRP A 101 6.00 2.09 -0.27
CA TRP A 101 6.57 0.75 -0.45
C TRP A 101 7.72 0.45 0.52
N ALA A 102 8.46 1.46 0.97
CA ALA A 102 9.48 1.29 2.01
C ALA A 102 8.86 0.85 3.34
N VAL A 103 7.69 1.40 3.71
CA VAL A 103 6.94 0.97 4.90
C VAL A 103 6.49 -0.48 4.80
N LEU A 104 5.92 -0.90 3.66
CA LEU A 104 5.48 -2.29 3.49
C LEU A 104 6.67 -3.27 3.53
N ARG A 105 7.82 -2.90 2.97
CA ARG A 105 9.05 -3.71 3.05
C ARG A 105 9.60 -3.78 4.47
N ALA A 106 9.57 -2.67 5.20
CA ALA A 106 9.98 -2.58 6.60
C ALA A 106 9.17 -3.54 7.49
N CYS A 107 7.89 -3.73 7.16
CA CYS A 107 6.95 -4.58 7.88
C CYS A 107 6.60 -5.88 7.13
N ALA A 108 7.48 -6.36 6.25
CA ALA A 108 7.23 -7.59 5.50
C ALA A 108 6.99 -8.78 6.45
N GLY A 109 5.94 -9.56 6.20
CA GLY A 109 5.54 -10.68 7.06
C GLY A 109 4.68 -10.30 8.26
N HIS A 110 4.29 -9.02 8.40
CA HIS A 110 3.32 -8.62 9.42
C HIS A 110 1.94 -9.23 9.12
N PRO A 111 1.27 -9.93 10.07
CA PRO A 111 0.02 -10.67 9.80
C PRO A 111 -1.11 -9.83 9.19
N ALA A 112 -1.19 -8.54 9.56
CA ALA A 112 -2.17 -7.62 9.01
C ALA A 112 -2.09 -7.45 7.48
N LEU A 113 -0.93 -7.70 6.87
CA LEU A 113 -0.72 -7.50 5.43
C LEU A 113 -1.12 -8.72 4.59
N GLU A 114 -1.17 -9.92 5.17
CA GLU A 114 -1.33 -11.19 4.45
C GLU A 114 -2.59 -11.22 3.58
N ALA A 115 -3.73 -10.82 4.17
CA ALA A 115 -5.02 -10.85 3.47
C ALA A 115 -5.03 -9.90 2.26
N GLY A 116 -4.39 -8.73 2.38
CA GLY A 116 -4.28 -7.76 1.29
C GLY A 116 -3.31 -8.21 0.20
N GLU A 117 -2.18 -8.83 0.55
CA GLU A 117 -1.23 -9.41 -0.41
C GLU A 117 -1.88 -10.54 -1.20
N ALA A 118 -2.59 -11.44 -0.52
CA ALA A 118 -3.34 -12.51 -1.16
C ALA A 118 -4.45 -11.97 -2.07
N ARG A 119 -5.12 -10.89 -1.67
CA ARG A 119 -6.13 -10.23 -2.51
C ARG A 119 -5.50 -9.62 -3.76
N LEU A 120 -4.41 -8.87 -3.64
CA LEU A 120 -3.70 -8.32 -4.79
C LEU A 120 -3.30 -9.42 -5.76
N ARG A 121 -2.71 -10.50 -5.25
CA ARG A 121 -2.30 -11.66 -6.05
C ARG A 121 -3.45 -12.26 -6.84
N ARG A 122 -4.59 -12.51 -6.19
CA ARG A 122 -5.79 -13.03 -6.86
C ARG A 122 -6.33 -12.06 -7.92
N SER A 123 -6.39 -10.77 -7.60
CA SER A 123 -6.92 -9.75 -8.52
C SER A 123 -6.05 -9.58 -9.76
N VAL A 124 -4.73 -9.52 -9.61
CA VAL A 124 -3.81 -9.43 -10.76
C VAL A 124 -3.90 -10.71 -11.60
N PHE A 125 -3.84 -11.88 -10.98
CA PHE A 125 -3.94 -13.15 -11.69
C PHE A 125 -5.27 -13.29 -12.46
N ALA A 126 -6.39 -12.91 -11.86
CA ALA A 126 -7.69 -12.97 -12.51
C ALA A 126 -7.77 -12.02 -13.73
N ALA A 127 -7.11 -10.86 -13.66
CA ALA A 127 -7.13 -9.87 -14.73
C ALA A 127 -6.15 -10.16 -15.87
N THR A 128 -5.00 -10.76 -15.57
CA THR A 128 -3.88 -10.86 -16.53
C THR A 128 -3.40 -12.29 -16.79
N GLY A 129 -3.84 -13.27 -15.99
CA GLY A 129 -3.29 -14.63 -15.98
C GLY A 129 -1.90 -14.73 -15.35
N VAL A 130 -1.33 -13.64 -14.84
CA VAL A 130 0.03 -13.57 -14.29
C VAL A 130 0.01 -13.46 -12.79
N ASP A 131 0.83 -14.27 -12.13
CA ASP A 131 1.09 -14.13 -10.71
C ASP A 131 2.08 -12.97 -10.44
N PRO A 132 1.70 -11.93 -9.67
CA PRO A 132 2.60 -10.81 -9.37
C PRO A 132 3.73 -11.17 -8.39
N ALA A 133 3.67 -12.33 -7.73
CA ALA A 133 4.76 -12.77 -6.88
C ALA A 133 6.01 -13.06 -7.74
N PRO A 134 7.22 -12.68 -7.29
CA PRO A 134 8.43 -13.07 -8.00
C PRO A 134 8.48 -14.61 -8.10
N PRO A 135 8.90 -15.17 -9.25
CA PRO A 135 9.01 -16.62 -9.39
C PRO A 135 9.91 -17.12 -8.26
N ARG A 136 9.41 -18.10 -7.48
CA ARG A 136 10.22 -18.76 -6.46
C ARG A 136 11.46 -19.27 -7.18
N ARG A 137 12.63 -18.69 -6.87
CA ARG A 137 13.90 -19.25 -7.35
C ARG A 137 13.89 -20.70 -6.91
N ALA A 138 13.98 -21.63 -7.87
CA ALA A 138 14.19 -23.03 -7.57
C ALA A 138 15.40 -23.09 -6.63
N GLN A 139 15.18 -23.52 -5.39
CA GLN A 139 16.30 -23.81 -4.49
C GLN A 139 17.12 -24.91 -5.19
N PRO A 140 18.44 -24.74 -5.35
CA PRO A 140 19.27 -25.85 -5.80
C PRO A 140 19.14 -26.96 -4.75
N VAL A 141 18.79 -28.16 -5.22
CA VAL A 141 18.79 -29.41 -4.45
C VAL A 141 20.23 -29.74 -4.06
#